data_AF-A0A147BEQ1-F1
#
_entry.id   AF-A0A147BEQ1-F1
#
_cell.length_a   1.000
_cell.length_b   1.000
_cell.length_c   1.000
_cell.angle_alpha   90.00
_cell.angle_beta   90.00
_cell.angle_gamma   90.00
#
_symmetry.space_group_name_H-M   'P 1'
#
loop_
_entity.id
_entity.type
_entity.pdbx_description
1 polymer ?
#
loop_
_entity_poly.entity_id
_entity_poly.type
_entity_poly.pdbx_seq_one_letter_code
_entity_poly.pdbx_strand_id
1 'polypeptide(L)'
;MQLVTFVTLLLVPTVQHGVLSSVTDLVKNKCTDLIKEGGRIACNLTGQGDYTGMSIINCWVSCNDDFSTFFLPHKECQRILEVKSWAAFQEIVGSLPPYGFEDCSEEDQDRLQRWVNSWSDHREKAKKTLCLNGRNLL
;
A
#
# COMPACT_ATOMS: atom_id res chain seq x y z
N MET A 1 5.49 -50.52 15.05
CA MET A 1 5.70 -49.12 15.47
C MET A 1 6.92 -48.57 14.73
N GLN A 2 6.75 -47.91 13.58
CA GLN A 2 7.82 -47.15 12.89
C GLN A 2 7.29 -46.37 11.67
N LEU A 3 6.09 -45.77 11.78
CA LEU A 3 5.43 -45.12 10.64
C LEU A 3 4.75 -43.79 11.01
N VAL A 4 5.32 -43.06 11.98
CA VAL A 4 4.74 -41.79 12.47
C VAL A 4 5.72 -40.62 12.43
N THR A 5 6.96 -40.81 11.97
CA THR A 5 8.00 -39.78 12.09
C THR A 5 8.29 -38.97 10.82
N PHE A 6 7.56 -39.18 9.72
CA PHE A 6 7.77 -38.42 8.48
C PHE A 6 6.66 -37.42 8.11
N VAL A 7 5.56 -37.36 8.87
CA VAL A 7 4.41 -36.49 8.53
C VAL A 7 4.49 -35.13 9.25
N THR A 8 5.28 -34.99 10.31
CA THR A 8 5.39 -33.76 11.10
C THR A 8 6.33 -32.70 10.51
N LEU A 9 7.13 -33.02 9.48
CA LEU A 9 8.02 -32.06 8.82
C LEU A 9 7.38 -31.31 7.64
N LEU A 10 6.18 -31.67 7.22
CA LEU A 10 5.46 -31.02 6.10
C LEU A 10 4.48 -29.93 6.54
N LEU A 11 4.42 -29.62 7.84
CA LEU A 11 3.66 -28.48 8.38
C LEU A 11 4.55 -27.27 8.65
N VAL A 12 5.66 -27.12 7.92
CA VAL A 12 6.23 -25.79 7.75
C VAL A 12 5.24 -25.06 6.85
N PRO A 13 4.60 -23.96 7.30
CA PRO A 13 3.87 -23.13 6.37
C PRO A 13 4.88 -22.72 5.30
N THR A 14 4.66 -23.17 4.07
CA THR A 14 5.29 -22.55 2.92
C THR A 14 4.94 -21.08 3.04
N VAL A 15 5.91 -20.24 3.40
CA VAL A 15 5.78 -18.80 3.27
C VAL A 15 5.71 -18.59 1.76
N GLN A 16 4.48 -18.67 1.25
CA GLN A 16 4.15 -18.32 -0.11
C GLN A 16 4.67 -16.90 -0.28
N HIS A 17 5.54 -16.77 -1.27
CA HIS A 17 6.20 -15.52 -1.60
C HIS A 17 5.12 -14.49 -1.85
N GLY A 18 5.11 -13.43 -1.05
CA GLY A 18 4.06 -12.42 -1.09
C GLY A 18 2.77 -12.92 -0.45
N VAL A 19 2.74 -12.93 0.89
CA VAL A 19 1.48 -12.75 1.59
C VAL A 19 0.96 -11.39 1.12
N LEU A 20 0.03 -11.41 0.16
CA LEU A 20 -1.09 -10.48 0.14
C LEU A 20 -1.66 -10.60 1.56
N SER A 21 -1.19 -9.76 2.49
CA SER A 21 -1.88 -9.59 3.75
C SER A 21 -3.28 -9.25 3.30
N SER A 22 -4.23 -10.15 3.50
CA SER A 22 -5.64 -9.86 3.26
C SER A 22 -5.90 -8.59 4.06
N VAL A 23 -6.00 -7.48 3.34
CA VAL A 23 -6.11 -6.11 3.83
C VAL A 23 -7.51 -5.95 4.41
N THR A 24 -7.82 -6.70 5.45
CA THR A 24 -9.17 -6.70 6.07
C THR A 24 -9.18 -6.09 7.46
N ASP A 25 -8.02 -5.85 8.08
CA ASP A 25 -7.91 -5.02 9.30
C ASP A 25 -6.79 -3.99 9.15
N LEU A 26 -6.75 -3.27 8.02
CA LEU A 26 -5.90 -2.10 7.93
C LEU A 26 -6.34 -1.11 9.02
N VAL A 27 -5.41 -0.63 9.84
CA VAL A 27 -5.64 0.41 10.86
C VAL A 27 -6.53 1.50 10.24
N LYS A 28 -7.79 1.62 10.70
CA LYS A 28 -8.70 2.59 10.11
C LYS A 28 -8.37 3.99 10.62
N ASN A 29 -7.60 4.73 9.85
CA ASN A 29 -7.21 6.10 10.14
C ASN A 29 -7.25 6.97 8.86
N LYS A 30 -7.07 8.27 9.02
CA LYS A 30 -7.11 9.23 7.90
C LYS A 30 -6.05 8.95 6.82
N CYS A 31 -4.88 8.45 7.19
CA CYS A 31 -3.82 8.11 6.25
C CYS A 31 -4.23 6.93 5.36
N THR A 32 -4.85 5.90 5.94
CA THR A 32 -5.39 4.77 5.15
C THR A 32 -6.53 5.19 4.21
N ASP A 33 -7.37 6.13 4.63
CA ASP A 33 -8.41 6.70 3.76
C ASP A 33 -7.78 7.47 2.58
N LEU A 34 -6.74 8.27 2.83
CA LEU A 34 -6.01 9.00 1.78
C LEU A 34 -5.26 8.04 0.83
N ILE A 35 -4.65 6.98 1.34
CA ILE A 35 -4.01 5.94 0.53
C ILE A 35 -5.03 5.30 -0.41
N LYS A 36 -6.21 4.92 0.11
CA LYS A 36 -7.30 4.35 -0.68
C LYS A 36 -7.81 5.35 -1.72
N GLU A 37 -7.97 6.62 -1.36
CA GLU A 37 -8.42 7.65 -2.27
C GLU A 37 -7.45 7.87 -3.43
N GLY A 38 -6.17 8.14 -3.14
CA GLY A 38 -5.18 8.38 -4.18
C GLY A 38 -4.91 7.12 -5.02
N GLY A 39 -4.94 5.94 -4.38
CA GLY A 39 -4.84 4.65 -5.09
C GLY A 39 -5.99 4.46 -6.07
N ARG A 40 -7.23 4.74 -5.65
CA ARG A 40 -8.41 4.69 -6.54
C ARG A 40 -8.28 5.67 -7.70
N ILE A 41 -7.75 6.88 -7.48
CA ILE A 41 -7.54 7.84 -8.56
C ILE A 41 -6.51 7.30 -9.56
N ALA A 42 -5.36 6.81 -9.08
CA ALA A 42 -4.28 6.29 -9.92
C ALA A 42 -4.69 5.04 -10.72
N CYS A 43 -5.35 4.08 -10.08
CA CYS A 43 -5.84 2.86 -10.73
C CYS A 43 -6.85 3.18 -11.84
N ASN A 44 -7.86 4.02 -11.54
CA ASN A 44 -8.87 4.38 -12.53
C ASN A 44 -8.30 5.21 -13.68
N LEU A 45 -7.40 6.14 -13.37
CA LEU A 45 -6.76 6.99 -14.38
C LEU A 45 -6.00 6.17 -15.43
N THR A 46 -5.40 5.07 -15.01
CA THR A 46 -4.61 4.19 -15.89
C THR A 46 -5.41 3.08 -16.53
N GLY A 47 -6.70 2.95 -16.21
CA GLY A 47 -7.56 1.88 -16.72
C GLY A 47 -7.31 0.52 -16.06
N GLN A 48 -6.68 0.49 -14.88
CA GLN A 48 -6.44 -0.73 -14.09
C GLN A 48 -7.59 -1.12 -13.16
N GLY A 49 -8.74 -0.44 -13.26
CA GLY A 49 -9.89 -0.64 -12.38
C GLY A 49 -9.75 0.06 -11.02
N ASP A 50 -10.36 -0.52 -9.98
CA ASP A 50 -10.42 0.08 -8.64
C ASP A 50 -9.20 -0.32 -7.78
N TYR A 51 -9.02 0.36 -6.65
CA TYR A 51 -8.03 0.04 -5.62
C TYR A 51 -8.40 -1.27 -4.90
N THR A 52 -7.45 -2.19 -4.79
CA THR A 52 -7.63 -3.50 -4.11
C THR A 52 -6.81 -3.64 -2.84
N GLY A 53 -5.75 -2.85 -2.67
CA GLY A 53 -4.88 -2.92 -1.50
C GLY A 53 -3.55 -2.21 -1.71
N MET A 54 -2.56 -2.55 -0.90
CA MET A 54 -1.20 -2.07 -1.05
C MET A 54 -0.18 -3.12 -0.62
N SER A 55 1.02 -3.07 -1.20
CA SER A 55 2.19 -3.78 -0.72
C SER A 55 3.01 -2.84 0.15
N ILE A 56 3.08 -3.12 1.46
CA ILE A 56 3.90 -2.32 2.38
C ILE A 56 5.40 -2.55 2.10
N ILE A 57 5.78 -3.79 1.79
CA ILE A 57 7.19 -4.15 1.50
C ILE A 57 7.69 -3.43 0.25
N ASN A 58 6.86 -3.38 -0.79
CA ASN A 58 7.24 -2.73 -2.04
C ASN A 58 6.81 -1.26 -2.13
N CYS A 59 6.06 -0.78 -1.14
CA CYS A 59 5.56 0.57 -1.01
C CYS A 59 4.74 1.09 -2.20
N TRP A 60 3.75 0.32 -2.65
CA TRP A 60 2.84 0.72 -3.72
C TRP A 60 1.41 0.26 -3.48
N VAL A 61 0.46 0.87 -4.18
CA VAL A 61 -0.93 0.42 -4.23
C VAL A 61 -1.12 -0.68 -5.28
N SER A 62 -2.13 -1.52 -5.06
CA SER A 62 -2.59 -2.55 -5.99
C SER A 62 -3.96 -2.16 -6.56
N CYS A 63 -4.15 -2.49 -7.83
CA CYS A 63 -5.39 -2.26 -8.56
C CYS A 63 -6.06 -3.61 -8.92
N ASN A 64 -7.23 -3.59 -9.55
CA ASN A 64 -7.88 -4.82 -10.04
C ASN A 64 -7.02 -5.52 -11.10
N ASP A 65 -6.56 -4.76 -12.09
CA ASP A 65 -5.57 -5.19 -13.07
C ASP A 65 -4.20 -4.67 -12.65
N ASP A 66 -3.14 -5.47 -12.79
CA ASP A 66 -1.80 -5.13 -12.26
C ASP A 66 -0.76 -5.11 -13.38
N PHE A 67 -0.79 -4.06 -14.19
CA PHE A 67 0.20 -3.81 -15.25
C PHE A 67 1.03 -2.54 -15.01
N SER A 68 0.69 -1.71 -14.03
CA SER A 68 1.45 -0.51 -13.65
C SER A 68 1.38 -0.25 -12.16
N THR A 69 2.52 0.16 -11.61
CA THR A 69 2.73 0.33 -10.17
C THR A 69 2.65 1.79 -9.74
N PHE A 70 1.90 2.10 -8.67
CA PHE A 70 1.83 3.46 -8.12
C PHE A 70 2.37 3.50 -6.69
N PHE A 71 3.55 4.08 -6.56
CA PHE A 71 4.26 4.18 -5.29
C PHE A 71 3.56 5.12 -4.32
N LEU A 72 3.51 4.69 -3.06
CA LEU A 72 3.19 5.54 -1.92
C LEU A 72 4.40 6.44 -1.60
N PRO A 73 4.21 7.57 -0.90
CA PRO A 73 5.33 8.31 -0.36
C PRO A 73 6.17 7.39 0.53
N HIS A 74 7.46 7.22 0.21
CA HIS A 74 8.32 6.19 0.80
C HIS A 74 8.31 6.14 2.34
N LYS A 75 8.19 7.31 2.98
CA LYS A 75 8.17 7.46 4.43
C LYS A 75 6.95 6.77 5.07
N GLU A 76 5.82 6.65 4.37
CA GLU A 76 4.64 5.93 4.87
C GLU A 76 4.92 4.46 5.10
N CYS A 77 5.73 3.83 4.25
CA CYS A 77 6.06 2.41 4.32
C CYS A 77 7.30 2.13 5.20
N GLN A 78 7.86 3.16 5.83
CA GLN A 78 8.91 3.04 6.83
C GLN A 78 8.32 3.02 8.23
N ARG A 79 8.99 2.34 9.15
CA ARG A 79 8.67 2.42 10.57
C ARG A 79 9.08 3.77 11.15
N ILE A 80 8.31 4.26 12.11
CA ILE A 80 8.53 5.57 12.74
C ILE A 80 9.85 5.65 13.52
N LEU A 81 10.38 4.51 13.98
CA LEU A 81 11.64 4.43 14.73
C LEU A 81 12.77 3.84 13.89
N GLU A 82 14.01 4.27 14.19
CA GLU A 82 15.22 3.64 13.68
C GLU A 82 15.37 2.19 14.15
N VAL A 83 16.00 1.34 13.33
CA VAL A 83 16.18 -0.10 13.58
C VAL A 83 16.79 -0.40 14.95
N LYS A 84 17.75 0.43 15.40
CA LYS A 84 18.41 0.27 16.72
C LYS A 84 17.44 0.32 17.91
N SER A 85 16.28 0.97 17.74
CA SER A 85 15.26 1.11 18.78
C SER A 85 14.18 0.03 18.71
N TRP A 86 14.17 -0.82 17.68
CA TRP A 86 13.08 -1.78 17.46
C TRP A 86 13.01 -2.85 18.54
N ALA A 87 14.16 -3.39 18.96
CA ALA A 87 14.20 -4.42 20.01
C ALA A 87 13.64 -3.90 21.34
N ALA A 88 14.09 -2.72 21.77
CA ALA A 88 13.61 -2.09 23.00
C ALA A 88 12.11 -1.74 22.91
N PHE A 89 11.66 -1.19 21.77
CA PHE A 89 10.25 -0.90 21.56
C PHE A 89 9.39 -2.18 21.63
N GLN A 90 9.85 -3.26 21.00
CA GLN A 90 9.14 -4.54 20.97
C GLN A 90 9.08 -5.21 22.35
N GLU A 91 10.12 -5.08 23.17
CA GLU A 91 10.10 -5.55 24.56
C GLU A 91 9.05 -4.83 25.41
N ILE A 92 8.86 -3.52 25.17
CA ILE A 92 7.93 -2.67 25.93
C ILE A 92 6.49 -2.81 25.43
N VAL A 93 6.28 -2.76 24.11
CA VAL A 93 4.97 -2.64 23.48
C VAL A 93 4.43 -3.99 23.01
N GLY A 94 5.29 -4.99 22.80
CA GLY A 94 4.92 -6.31 22.31
C GLY A 94 4.75 -6.39 20.78
N SER A 95 4.97 -5.29 20.06
CA SER A 95 4.93 -5.23 18.59
C SER A 95 6.10 -4.43 18.03
N LEU A 96 6.36 -4.55 16.72
CA LEU A 96 7.29 -3.64 16.05
C LEU A 96 6.71 -2.23 16.00
N PRO A 97 7.56 -1.18 15.91
CA PRO A 97 7.07 0.18 15.71
C PRO A 97 6.14 0.27 14.50
N PRO A 98 5.09 1.12 14.56
CA PRO A 98 4.16 1.27 13.45
C PRO A 98 4.87 1.85 12.23
N TYR A 99 4.30 1.59 11.06
CA TYR A 99 4.61 2.31 9.83
C TYR A 99 4.12 3.76 9.90
N GLY A 100 4.67 4.64 9.08
CA GLY A 100 4.25 6.06 9.03
C GLY A 100 2.75 6.22 8.82
N PHE A 101 2.15 5.44 7.90
CA PHE A 101 0.70 5.51 7.67
C PHE A 101 -0.13 4.92 8.82
N GLU A 102 0.45 4.06 9.66
CA GLU A 102 -0.24 3.46 10.81
C GLU A 102 -0.26 4.44 11.99
N ASP A 103 0.87 5.10 12.25
CA ASP A 103 1.00 6.17 13.26
C ASP A 103 0.18 7.42 12.87
N CYS A 104 0.22 7.76 11.57
CA CYS A 104 -0.60 8.79 10.94
C CYS A 104 -0.53 10.17 11.60
N SER A 105 0.69 10.66 11.82
CA SER A 105 0.93 12.02 12.29
C SER A 105 0.38 13.07 11.30
N GLU A 106 0.27 14.33 11.74
CA GLU A 106 -0.16 15.41 10.85
C GLU A 106 0.76 15.54 9.62
N GLU A 107 2.07 15.29 9.78
CA GLU A 107 3.03 15.30 8.66
C GLU A 107 2.73 14.20 7.64
N ASP A 108 2.37 13.00 8.12
CA ASP A 108 2.00 11.86 7.26
C ASP A 108 0.69 12.14 6.52
N GLN A 109 -0.30 12.71 7.21
CA GLN A 109 -1.57 13.13 6.61
C GLN A 109 -1.34 14.18 5.51
N ASP A 110 -0.54 15.20 5.78
CA ASP A 110 -0.24 16.26 4.81
C ASP A 110 0.52 15.72 3.60
N ARG A 111 1.45 14.78 3.81
CA ARG A 111 2.20 14.13 2.74
C ARG A 111 1.31 13.28 1.86
N LEU A 112 0.42 12.49 2.46
CA LEU A 112 -0.56 11.69 1.73
C LEU A 112 -1.60 12.57 1.02
N GLN A 113 -2.04 13.67 1.63
CA GLN A 113 -2.93 14.62 0.97
C GLN A 113 -2.27 15.25 -0.27
N ARG A 114 -0.99 15.62 -0.19
CA ARG A 114 -0.22 16.09 -1.38
C ARG A 114 -0.15 15.02 -2.46
N TRP A 115 0.02 13.76 -2.07
CA TRP A 115 0.02 12.63 -3.00
C TRP A 115 -1.33 12.43 -3.68
N VAL A 116 -2.45 12.48 -2.94
CA VAL A 116 -3.82 12.46 -3.48
C VAL A 116 -4.05 13.62 -4.46
N ASN A 117 -3.70 14.84 -4.06
CA ASN A 117 -3.85 16.04 -4.88
C ASN A 117 -3.06 15.91 -6.20
N SER A 118 -1.84 15.37 -6.13
CA SER A 118 -1.03 15.11 -7.31
C SER A 118 -1.75 14.17 -8.27
N TRP A 119 -2.29 13.03 -7.81
CA TRP A 119 -3.05 12.11 -8.67
C TRP A 119 -4.32 12.73 -9.25
N SER A 120 -5.02 13.57 -8.47
CA SER A 120 -6.16 14.34 -8.97
C SER A 120 -5.76 15.29 -10.10
N ASP A 121 -4.63 16.00 -9.97
CA ASP A 121 -4.11 16.87 -11.02
C ASP A 121 -3.72 16.10 -12.27
N HIS A 122 -3.12 14.91 -12.13
CA HIS A 122 -2.81 14.03 -13.26
C HIS A 122 -4.09 13.59 -13.99
N ARG A 123 -5.16 13.28 -13.26
CA ARG A 123 -6.46 12.93 -13.85
C ARG A 123 -7.02 14.08 -14.69
N GLU A 124 -7.02 15.31 -14.17
CA GLU A 124 -7.52 16.46 -14.93
C GLU A 124 -6.67 16.77 -16.16
N LYS A 125 -5.33 16.66 -16.04
CA LYS A 125 -4.41 16.80 -17.18
C LYS A 125 -4.67 15.73 -18.25
N ALA A 126 -4.83 14.47 -17.85
CA ALA A 126 -5.13 13.38 -18.78
C ALA A 126 -6.46 13.60 -19.49
N LYS A 127 -7.52 13.97 -18.76
CA LYS A 127 -8.83 14.31 -19.33
C LYS A 127 -8.71 15.43 -20.35
N LYS A 128 -7.98 16.50 -20.02
CA LYS A 128 -7.75 17.62 -20.95
C LYS A 128 -7.05 17.15 -22.23
N THR A 129 -5.95 16.42 -22.10
CA THR A 129 -5.15 15.97 -23.26
C THR A 129 -5.91 14.98 -24.13
N LEU A 130 -6.52 13.95 -23.53
CA LEU A 130 -7.17 12.87 -24.26
C LEU A 130 -8.50 13.33 -24.89
N CYS A 131 -9.30 14.11 -24.17
CA CYS A 131 -10.61 14.56 -24.69
C CYS A 131 -10.50 15.72 -25.69
N LEU A 132 -9.46 16.56 -25.62
CA LEU A 132 -9.21 17.59 -26.64
C LEU A 132 -8.69 16.96 -27.94
N ASN A 133 -7.78 15.98 -27.84
CA ASN A 133 -7.25 15.29 -29.02
C ASN A 133 -8.27 14.36 -29.67
N GLY A 134 -9.21 13.78 -28.91
CA GLY A 134 -10.30 12.97 -29.47
C GLY A 134 -11.27 13.73 -30.38
N ARG A 135 -11.36 15.06 -30.26
CA ARG A 135 -12.17 15.91 -31.17
C ARG A 135 -11.47 16.25 -32.48
N ASN A 136 -10.14 16.11 -32.55
CA ASN A 136 -9.36 16.36 -33.77
C ASN A 136 -9.14 15.08 -34.60
N LEU A 137 -9.70 13.95 -34.16
CA LEU A 137 -9.59 12.63 -34.79
C LEU A 137 -10.93 12.12 -35.36
N LEU A 138 -12.00 12.94 -35.29
CA LEU A 138 -13.30 12.75 -35.93
C LEU A 138 -13.57 13.93 -36.88
#